data_AF-A0A4U3AT03-F1
#
_entry.id   AF-A0A4U3AT03-F1
#
_cell.length_a   1.000
_cell.length_b   1.000
_cell.length_c   1.000
_cell.angle_alpha   90.00
_cell.angle_beta   90.00
_cell.angle_gamma   90.00
#
_symmetry.space_group_name_H-M   'P 1'
#
loop_
_entity.id
_entity.type
_entity.pdbx_description
1 polymer ?
#
loop_
_entity_poly.entity_id
_entity_poly.type
_entity_poly.pdbx_seq_one_letter_code
_entity_poly.pdbx_strand_id
1 'polypeptide(L)'
;MYDVTIIGAGVSSIFMAYSLAKSNKKVLILDKGKVLEDRHCPLDEGKVCTCTTCDKYFGFGGLGKSEGKFNYTNGFGGELEQKVGKESFIQLMAEVDEILCQFGGSSISKYSTENPNLNKRAETCGLQMLTTEVRHLGTTLSSDIFQQLY
;
A
#
# COMPACT_ATOMS: atom_id res chain seq x y z
N MET A 1 -21.94 19.01 0.54
CA MET A 1 -20.61 19.64 0.68
C MET A 1 -19.71 18.68 1.44
N TYR A 2 -18.47 18.50 0.99
CA TYR A 2 -17.46 17.63 1.61
C TYR A 2 -16.44 18.50 2.37
N ASP A 3 -15.87 17.98 3.46
CA ASP A 3 -14.81 18.65 4.22
C ASP A 3 -13.46 18.53 3.51
N VAL A 4 -13.22 17.38 2.87
CA VAL A 4 -11.97 17.07 2.16
C VAL A 4 -12.31 16.39 0.83
N THR A 5 -11.67 16.84 -0.25
CA THR A 5 -11.70 16.15 -1.55
C THR A 5 -10.29 15.65 -1.88
N ILE A 6 -10.17 14.37 -2.19
CA ILE A 6 -8.92 13.70 -2.52
C ILE A 6 -8.97 13.28 -3.99
N ILE A 7 -7.91 13.58 -4.74
CA ILE A 7 -7.76 13.18 -6.14
C ILE A 7 -6.77 12.01 -6.21
N GLY A 8 -7.26 10.86 -6.69
CA GLY A 8 -6.60 9.57 -6.69
C GLY A 8 -7.12 8.67 -5.58
N ALA A 9 -7.42 7.41 -5.91
CA ALA A 9 -7.84 6.36 -4.98
C ALA A 9 -6.74 5.29 -4.77
N GLY A 10 -5.48 5.73 -4.75
CA GLY A 10 -4.35 4.88 -4.42
C GLY A 10 -4.27 4.56 -2.91
N VAL A 11 -3.36 3.67 -2.53
CA VAL A 11 -3.20 3.22 -1.13
C VAL A 11 -3.04 4.37 -0.13
N SER A 12 -2.25 5.40 -0.44
CA SER A 12 -2.06 6.56 0.44
C SER A 12 -3.38 7.29 0.71
N SER A 13 -4.19 7.47 -0.33
CA SER A 13 -5.47 8.17 -0.27
C SER A 13 -6.53 7.37 0.48
N ILE A 14 -6.53 6.04 0.33
CA ILE A 14 -7.48 5.16 1.03
C ILE A 14 -7.24 5.18 2.53
N PHE A 15 -6.00 5.01 2.98
CA PHE A 15 -5.70 5.06 4.42
C PHE A 15 -5.90 6.46 5.01
N MET A 16 -5.57 7.52 4.27
CA MET A 16 -5.89 8.90 4.67
C MET A 16 -7.41 9.10 4.83
N ALA A 17 -8.20 8.68 3.84
CA ALA A 17 -9.65 8.81 3.89
C ALA A 17 -10.27 8.02 5.04
N TYR A 18 -9.77 6.80 5.28
CA TYR A 18 -10.20 5.97 6.40
C TYR A 18 -9.97 6.67 7.75
N SER A 19 -8.79 7.26 7.97
CA SER A 19 -8.48 8.01 9.19
C SER A 19 -9.33 9.30 9.33
N LEU A 20 -9.57 10.01 8.23
CA LEU A 20 -10.43 11.20 8.21
C LEU A 20 -11.90 10.86 8.50
N ALA A 21 -12.40 9.75 7.94
CA ALA A 21 -13.76 9.28 8.18
C ALA A 21 -13.98 8.92 9.67
N LYS A 22 -12.99 8.29 10.33
CA LYS A 22 -13.02 8.07 11.79
C LYS A 22 -13.09 9.37 12.61
N SER A 23 -12.63 10.49 12.04
CA SER A 23 -12.71 11.82 12.65
C SER A 23 -13.98 12.59 12.28
N ASN A 24 -15.04 11.89 11.83
CA ASN A 24 -16.32 12.45 11.39
C ASN A 24 -16.22 13.47 10.24
N LYS A 25 -15.16 13.40 9.42
CA LYS A 25 -15.04 14.23 8.21
C LYS A 25 -15.77 13.59 7.03
N LYS A 26 -16.48 14.41 6.26
CA LYS A 26 -17.08 14.02 4.97
C LYS A 26 -16.01 14.08 3.89
N VAL A 27 -15.56 12.93 3.43
CA VAL A 27 -14.50 12.81 2.42
C VAL A 27 -15.09 12.42 1.07
N LEU A 28 -14.63 13.08 -0.01
CA LEU A 28 -14.87 12.67 -1.40
C LEU A 28 -13.54 12.20 -2.00
N ILE A 29 -13.49 10.99 -2.54
CA ILE A 29 -12.34 10.50 -3.32
C ILE A 29 -12.76 10.44 -4.79
N LEU A 30 -11.95 11.01 -5.67
CA LEU A 30 -12.15 10.96 -7.12
C LEU A 30 -10.98 10.25 -7.77
N ASP A 31 -11.24 9.19 -8.53
CA ASP A 31 -10.24 8.52 -9.36
C ASP A 31 -10.75 8.42 -10.79
N LYS A 32 -9.83 8.39 -11.76
CA LYS A 32 -10.18 8.22 -13.18
C LYS A 32 -10.44 6.77 -13.57
N GLY A 33 -10.02 5.83 -12.73
CA GLY A 33 -10.26 4.40 -12.91
C GLY A 33 -11.61 3.96 -12.37
N LYS A 34 -11.82 2.66 -12.38
CA LYS A 34 -13.09 2.03 -12.00
C LYS A 34 -13.14 1.74 -10.50
N VAL A 35 -14.36 1.44 -10.02
CA VAL A 35 -14.59 0.84 -8.70
C VAL A 35 -13.92 -0.52 -8.62
N LEU A 36 -13.56 -0.97 -7.41
CA LEU A 36 -12.67 -2.12 -7.20
C LEU A 36 -13.16 -3.40 -7.89
N GLU A 37 -14.46 -3.68 -7.81
CA GLU A 37 -15.15 -4.84 -8.39
C GLU A 37 -15.06 -4.86 -9.92
N ASP A 38 -14.95 -3.70 -10.57
CA ASP A 38 -14.90 -3.59 -12.03
C ASP A 38 -13.47 -3.54 -12.57
N ARG A 39 -12.44 -3.54 -11.69
CA ARG A 39 -11.03 -3.48 -12.09
C ARG A 39 -10.51 -4.85 -12.55
N HIS A 40 -10.76 -5.19 -13.82
CA HIS A 40 -10.31 -6.43 -14.47
C HIS A 40 -9.30 -6.15 -15.57
N CYS A 41 -8.10 -6.73 -15.49
CA CYS A 41 -7.12 -6.63 -16.57
C CYS A 41 -7.30 -7.80 -17.55
N PRO A 42 -7.51 -7.55 -18.85
CA PRO A 42 -7.59 -8.62 -19.85
C PRO A 42 -6.34 -9.50 -19.91
N LEU A 43 -5.16 -8.95 -19.61
CA LEU A 43 -3.89 -9.71 -19.54
C LEU A 43 -3.93 -10.75 -18.40
N ASP A 44 -4.66 -10.44 -17.33
CA ASP A 44 -5.15 -11.32 -16.26
C ASP A 44 -5.64 -12.68 -16.76
N GLU A 45 -6.37 -12.60 -17.88
CA GLU A 45 -7.16 -13.67 -18.47
C GLU A 45 -6.52 -14.20 -19.76
N GLY A 46 -5.26 -13.85 -20.04
CA GLY A 46 -4.56 -14.23 -21.27
C GLY A 46 -5.08 -13.55 -22.55
N LYS A 47 -5.85 -12.46 -22.41
CA LYS A 47 -6.38 -11.67 -23.53
C LYS A 47 -5.47 -10.48 -23.84
N VAL A 48 -5.67 -9.87 -24.99
CA VAL A 48 -4.94 -8.65 -25.39
C VAL A 48 -5.39 -7.46 -24.54
N CYS A 49 -4.43 -6.62 -24.14
CA CYS A 49 -4.74 -5.39 -23.42
C CYS A 49 -5.44 -4.38 -24.35
N THR A 50 -6.68 -4.00 -24.03
CA THR A 50 -7.49 -3.03 -24.78
C THR A 50 -7.91 -1.84 -23.93
N CYS A 51 -7.31 -1.68 -22.75
CA CYS A 51 -7.73 -0.67 -21.77
C CYS A 51 -7.37 0.75 -22.23
N THR A 52 -8.34 1.66 -22.32
CA THR A 52 -8.07 3.10 -22.48
C THR A 52 -7.51 3.70 -21.19
N THR A 53 -8.12 3.35 -20.05
CA THR A 53 -7.59 3.58 -18.70
C THR A 53 -7.21 2.22 -18.13
N CYS A 54 -5.93 2.02 -17.82
CA CYS A 54 -5.45 0.70 -17.39
C CYS A 54 -5.95 0.33 -15.98
N ASP A 55 -6.77 -0.72 -15.91
CA ASP A 55 -7.39 -1.20 -14.66
C ASP A 55 -6.36 -1.74 -13.65
N LYS A 56 -5.13 -2.08 -14.08
CA LYS A 56 -4.02 -2.41 -13.17
C LYS A 56 -3.51 -1.21 -12.38
N TYR A 57 -3.50 -0.02 -12.99
CA TYR A 57 -2.88 1.17 -12.40
C TYR A 57 -3.90 2.11 -11.75
N PHE A 58 -5.08 2.26 -12.35
CA PHE A 58 -6.07 3.25 -11.96
C PHE A 58 -7.29 2.60 -11.30
N GLY A 59 -7.94 3.33 -10.40
CA GLY A 59 -9.07 2.89 -9.59
C GLY A 59 -8.69 2.62 -8.13
N PHE A 60 -9.70 2.25 -7.33
CA PHE A 60 -9.56 2.06 -5.89
C PHE A 60 -8.51 0.99 -5.54
N GLY A 61 -7.53 1.34 -4.72
CA GLY A 61 -6.39 0.51 -4.32
C GLY A 61 -5.14 0.80 -5.15
N GLY A 62 -5.26 1.50 -6.29
CA GLY A 62 -4.17 1.77 -7.22
C GLY A 62 -3.35 0.51 -7.53
N LEU A 63 -2.02 0.65 -7.51
CA LEU A 63 -1.08 -0.46 -7.66
C LEU A 63 -0.98 -1.38 -6.42
N GLY A 64 -1.50 -0.97 -5.27
CA GLY A 64 -1.49 -1.79 -4.06
C GLY A 64 -2.27 -3.10 -4.23
N LYS A 65 -3.25 -3.14 -5.15
CA LYS A 65 -4.04 -4.33 -5.50
C LYS A 65 -3.18 -5.47 -6.05
N SER A 66 -2.04 -5.21 -6.70
CA SER A 66 -1.33 -6.22 -7.49
C SER A 66 -0.57 -7.24 -6.65
N GLU A 67 0.41 -6.84 -5.84
CA GLU A 67 1.22 -7.77 -5.03
C GLU A 67 0.86 -7.74 -3.54
N GLY A 68 0.30 -6.63 -3.02
CA GLY A 68 -0.01 -6.55 -1.60
C GLY A 68 1.21 -6.62 -0.67
N LYS A 69 2.36 -6.12 -1.10
CA LYS A 69 3.59 -6.08 -0.29
C LYS A 69 3.72 -4.74 0.43
N PHE A 70 3.57 -4.77 1.74
CA PHE A 70 3.78 -3.62 2.61
C PHE A 70 5.12 -3.77 3.33
N ASN A 71 6.00 -2.80 3.10
CA ASN A 71 7.34 -2.74 3.70
C ASN A 71 7.33 -1.75 4.85
N TYR A 72 7.82 -2.16 6.01
CA TYR A 72 7.88 -1.37 7.23
C TYR A 72 9.34 -1.00 7.53
N THR A 73 9.83 0.04 6.87
CA THR A 73 11.19 0.58 7.05
C THR A 73 11.22 2.04 6.62
N ASN A 74 12.07 2.83 7.24
CA ASN A 74 12.32 4.19 6.77
C ASN A 74 13.34 4.24 5.63
N GLY A 75 14.00 3.12 5.31
CA GLY A 75 14.96 3.04 4.22
C GLY A 75 14.32 3.17 2.83
N PHE A 76 12.99 3.07 2.74
CA PHE A 76 12.23 3.19 1.50
C PHE A 76 11.37 4.45 1.50
N GLY A 77 10.97 4.93 0.31
CA GLY A 77 10.07 6.09 0.18
C GLY A 77 10.77 7.44 0.07
N GLY A 78 12.08 7.46 -0.18
CA GLY A 78 12.84 8.68 -0.47
C GLY A 78 12.99 9.57 0.76
N GLU A 79 12.51 10.81 0.68
CA GLU A 79 12.72 11.84 1.70
C GLU A 79 11.61 11.87 2.77
N LEU A 80 10.72 10.88 2.83
CA LEU A 80 9.57 10.93 3.73
C LEU A 80 9.99 10.97 5.21
N GLU A 81 11.04 10.24 5.59
CA GLU A 81 11.62 10.33 6.94
C GLU A 81 12.00 11.77 7.31
N GLN A 82 12.58 12.53 6.38
CA GLN A 82 13.01 13.91 6.63
C GLN A 82 11.82 14.86 6.84
N LYS A 83 10.64 14.51 6.30
CA LYS A 83 9.44 15.33 6.38
C LYS A 83 8.63 15.09 7.64
N VAL A 84 8.51 13.83 8.07
CA VAL A 84 7.64 13.45 9.20
C VAL A 84 8.43 13.05 10.44
N GLY A 85 9.73 12.80 10.32
CA GLY A 85 10.59 12.30 11.40
C GLY A 85 10.62 10.78 11.47
N LYS A 86 11.76 10.25 11.94
CA LYS A 86 12.06 8.81 11.99
C LYS A 86 11.00 8.01 12.76
N GLU A 87 10.65 8.47 13.96
CA GLU A 87 9.71 7.78 14.85
C GLU A 87 8.29 7.84 14.32
N SER A 88 7.84 9.02 13.89
CA SER A 88 6.49 9.20 13.34
C SER A 88 6.30 8.42 12.04
N PHE A 89 7.34 8.27 11.20
CA PHE A 89 7.22 7.44 10.00
C PHE A 89 6.95 5.97 10.35
N ILE A 90 7.69 5.41 11.31
CA ILE A 90 7.44 4.04 11.79
C ILE A 90 6.04 3.89 12.38
N GLN A 91 5.58 4.86 13.17
CA GLN A 91 4.23 4.86 13.75
C GLN A 91 3.13 4.89 12.68
N LEU A 92 3.24 5.77 11.68
CA LEU A 92 2.28 5.85 10.58
C LEU A 92 2.21 4.55 9.77
N MET A 93 3.36 3.89 9.55
CA MET A 93 3.36 2.59 8.88
C MET A 93 2.73 1.50 9.77
N ALA A 94 2.93 1.55 11.09
CA ALA A 94 2.25 0.64 12.03
C ALA A 94 0.74 0.85 12.05
N GLU A 95 0.24 2.09 11.99
CA GLU A 95 -1.19 2.40 11.87
C GLU A 95 -1.78 1.79 10.59
N VAL A 96 -1.08 1.87 9.47
CA VAL A 96 -1.48 1.20 8.22
C VAL A 96 -1.52 -0.32 8.40
N ASP A 97 -0.52 -0.92 9.06
CA ASP A 97 -0.49 -2.37 9.35
C ASP A 97 -1.69 -2.79 10.21
N GLU A 98 -2.05 -2.00 11.21
CA GLU A 98 -3.20 -2.25 12.09
C GLU A 98 -4.51 -2.21 11.31
N ILE A 99 -4.69 -1.23 10.43
CA ILE A 99 -5.87 -1.15 9.56
C ILE A 99 -5.94 -2.39 8.68
N LEU A 100 -4.85 -2.76 8.00
CA LEU A 100 -4.81 -3.98 7.19
C LEU A 100 -5.18 -5.22 8.02
N CYS A 101 -4.66 -5.33 9.25
CA CYS A 101 -4.95 -6.44 10.15
C CYS A 101 -6.41 -6.52 10.58
N GLN A 102 -7.09 -5.38 10.77
CA GLN A 102 -8.52 -5.31 11.10
C GLN A 102 -9.41 -5.93 10.02
N PHE A 103 -8.96 -5.90 8.76
CA PHE A 103 -9.71 -6.43 7.60
C PHE A 103 -9.21 -7.80 7.12
N GLY A 104 -8.36 -8.48 7.89
CA GLY A 104 -7.91 -9.85 7.62
C GLY A 104 -6.42 -9.99 7.32
N GLY A 105 -5.66 -8.90 7.24
CA GLY A 105 -4.22 -8.93 6.98
C GLY A 105 -3.40 -9.66 8.07
N SER A 106 -3.97 -9.81 9.27
CA SER A 106 -3.37 -10.54 10.40
C SER A 106 -3.27 -12.06 10.16
N SER A 107 -4.00 -12.59 9.19
CA SER A 107 -3.90 -14.00 8.76
C SER A 107 -2.53 -14.36 8.16
N ILE A 108 -1.76 -13.36 7.72
CA ILE A 108 -0.41 -13.52 7.18
C ILE A 108 0.60 -12.96 8.17
N SER A 109 1.64 -13.71 8.55
CA SER A 109 2.69 -13.17 9.41
C SER A 109 3.62 -12.22 8.65
N LYS A 110 4.21 -11.27 9.36
CA LYS A 110 5.33 -10.50 8.83
C LYS A 110 6.58 -11.37 8.73
N TYR A 111 7.46 -11.05 7.80
CA TYR A 111 8.79 -11.62 7.71
C TYR A 111 9.84 -10.53 7.54
N SER A 112 11.03 -10.79 8.06
CA SER A 112 12.18 -9.92 7.88
C SER A 112 12.91 -10.23 6.57
N THR A 113 13.36 -9.20 5.87
CA THR A 113 14.33 -9.35 4.78
C THR A 113 15.77 -9.30 5.28
N GLU A 114 15.99 -9.23 6.59
CA GLU A 114 17.33 -9.14 7.16
C GLU A 114 18.15 -10.40 6.87
N ASN A 115 19.38 -10.21 6.39
CA ASN A 115 20.35 -11.27 6.20
C ASN A 115 21.73 -10.80 6.71
N PRO A 116 22.13 -11.20 7.93
CA PRO A 116 23.37 -10.72 8.54
C PRO A 116 24.64 -11.03 7.73
N ASN A 117 24.64 -12.16 7.00
CA ASN A 117 25.78 -12.55 6.17
C ASN A 117 25.89 -11.66 4.93
N LEU A 118 24.77 -11.31 4.30
CA LEU A 118 24.77 -10.38 3.17
C LEU A 118 25.08 -8.95 3.62
N ASN A 119 24.55 -8.52 4.77
CA ASN A 119 24.83 -7.20 5.33
C ASN A 119 26.34 -7.01 5.55
N LYS A 120 26.99 -7.97 6.23
CA LYS A 120 28.45 -7.94 6.44
C LYS A 120 29.23 -7.91 5.12
N ARG A 121 28.82 -8.69 4.13
CA ARG A 121 29.47 -8.69 2.80
C ARG A 121 29.31 -7.36 2.08
N ALA A 122 28.12 -6.76 2.13
CA ALA A 122 27.87 -5.44 1.56
C ALA A 122 28.78 -4.38 2.23
N GLU A 123 28.85 -4.39 3.56
CA GLU A 123 29.69 -3.47 4.34
C GLU A 123 31.17 -3.58 3.97
N THR A 124 31.70 -4.79 3.77
CA THR A 124 33.11 -4.98 3.33
C THR A 124 33.42 -4.37 1.96
N CYS A 125 32.39 -4.08 1.16
CA CYS A 125 32.49 -3.42 -0.13
C CYS A 125 32.04 -1.94 -0.10
N GLY A 126 31.80 -1.37 1.09
CA GLY A 126 31.31 0.00 1.26
C GLY A 126 29.84 0.19 0.85
N LEU A 127 29.06 -0.88 0.79
CA LEU A 127 27.64 -0.86 0.48
C LEU A 127 26.81 -1.00 1.76
N GLN A 128 25.69 -0.29 1.84
CA GLN A 128 24.70 -0.47 2.90
C GLN A 128 23.52 -1.28 2.36
N MET A 129 23.20 -2.39 3.03
CA MET A 129 22.02 -3.17 2.72
C MET A 129 20.78 -2.53 3.36
N LEU A 130 19.74 -2.29 2.57
CA LEU A 130 18.44 -1.88 3.09
C LEU A 130 17.61 -3.13 3.41
N THR A 131 17.09 -3.19 4.63
CA THR A 131 16.25 -4.27 5.12
C THR A 131 14.92 -3.72 5.65
N THR A 132 13.93 -4.59 5.74
CA THR A 132 12.58 -4.24 6.16
C THR A 132 11.87 -5.46 6.76
N GLU A 133 10.87 -5.19 7.59
CA GLU A 133 9.80 -6.15 7.80
C GLU A 133 8.81 -6.03 6.65
N VAL A 134 8.24 -7.16 6.21
CA VAL A 134 7.28 -7.21 5.10
C VAL A 134 6.04 -7.95 5.53
N ARG A 135 4.87 -7.39 5.22
CA ARG A 135 3.62 -8.15 5.13
C ARG A 135 3.29 -8.32 3.65
N HIS A 136 3.36 -9.56 3.18
CA HIS A 136 3.07 -9.90 1.79
C HIS A 136 1.70 -10.60 1.71
N LEU A 137 0.66 -9.81 1.47
CA LEU A 137 -0.73 -10.28 1.43
C LEU A 137 -1.04 -11.08 0.16
N GLY A 138 -0.36 -10.77 -0.94
CA GLY A 138 -0.71 -11.29 -2.27
C GLY A 138 -1.97 -10.60 -2.84
N THR A 139 -2.26 -10.87 -4.11
CA THR A 139 -3.31 -10.20 -4.88
C THR A 139 -4.71 -10.45 -4.31
N THR A 140 -5.03 -11.70 -3.97
CA THR A 140 -6.37 -12.11 -3.53
C THR A 140 -6.74 -11.45 -2.21
N LEU A 141 -5.94 -11.67 -1.16
CA LEU A 141 -6.21 -11.11 0.16
C LEU A 141 -6.16 -9.57 0.16
N SER A 142 -5.28 -8.96 -0.65
CA SER A 142 -5.28 -7.49 -0.80
C SER A 142 -6.59 -6.99 -1.40
N SER A 143 -7.12 -7.70 -2.41
CA SER A 143 -8.40 -7.33 -3.03
C SER A 143 -9.55 -7.47 -2.02
N ASP A 144 -9.57 -8.54 -1.23
CA ASP A 144 -10.59 -8.76 -0.19
C ASP A 144 -10.54 -7.69 0.91
N ILE A 145 -9.34 -7.29 1.34
CA ILE A 145 -9.15 -6.21 2.32
C ILE A 145 -9.60 -4.87 1.74
N PHE A 146 -9.19 -4.53 0.50
CA PHE A 146 -9.61 -3.29 -0.13
C PHE A 146 -11.12 -3.25 -0.38
N GLN A 147 -11.75 -4.40 -0.63
CA GLN A 147 -13.21 -4.47 -0.78
C GLN A 147 -13.95 -4.17 0.52
N GLN A 148 -13.38 -4.56 1.67
CA GLN A 148 -13.97 -4.23 2.98
C GLN A 148 -13.69 -2.77 3.40
N LEU A 149 -12.67 -2.13 2.83
CA LEU A 149 -12.35 -0.71 3.05
C LEU A 149 -13.15 0.25 2.16
N TYR A 150 -13.72 -0.25 1.06
CA TYR A 150 -14.52 0.50 0.10
C TYR A 150 -15.90 0.85 0.68
#